data_AF-A0AA35SPK1-F1
#
_entry.id   AF-A0AA35SPK1-F1
#
_cell.length_a   1.000
_cell.length_b   1.000
_cell.length_c   1.000
_cell.angle_alpha   90.00
_cell.angle_beta   90.00
_cell.angle_gamma   90.00
#
_symmetry.space_group_name_H-M   'P 1'
#
loop_
_entity.id
_entity.type
_entity.pdbx_description
1 polymer ?
#
loop_
_entity_poly.entity_id
_entity_poly.type
_entity_poly.pdbx_seq_one_letter_code
_entity_poly.pdbx_strand_id
1 'polypeptide(L)'
;GDVVVALNPWRPDELICKRITAVEGEKIPAGCRDLHKTSVIPRGHVWLEGDNRLSSYDSRDHGSYPSSLGTGESLVQGLSVFRERADKMTEKSLIHQIICSVF
;
A
#
# COMPACT_ATOMS: atom_id res chain seq x y z
N GLY A 1 8.09 -7.08 5.36
CA GLY A 1 6.76 -6.52 5.12
C GLY A 1 6.29 -6.94 3.76
N ASP A 2 5.01 -7.28 3.64
CA ASP A 2 4.39 -7.72 2.40
C ASP A 2 4.28 -6.57 1.41
N VAL A 3 4.41 -6.90 0.13
CA VAL A 3 4.16 -5.95 -0.95
C VAL A 3 2.67 -5.95 -1.26
N VAL A 4 2.11 -4.77 -1.46
CA VAL A 4 0.72 -4.55 -1.79
C VAL A 4 0.61 -3.73 -3.06
N VAL A 5 -0.47 -3.98 -3.80
CA VAL A 5 -0.92 -3.13 -4.89
C VAL A 5 -2.14 -2.38 -4.40
N ALA A 6 -2.15 -1.07 -4.61
CA ALA A 6 -3.24 -0.19 -4.22
C ALA A 6 -3.60 0.75 -5.36
N LEU A 7 -4.82 1.30 -5.36
CA LEU A 7 -5.16 2.40 -6.26
C LEU A 7 -4.49 3.68 -5.77
N ASN A 8 -3.95 4.47 -6.69
CA ASN A 8 -3.41 5.78 -6.35
C ASN A 8 -4.57 6.68 -5.88
N PRO A 9 -4.56 7.17 -4.62
CA PRO A 9 -5.66 7.98 -4.09
C PRO A 9 -5.84 9.31 -4.83
N TRP A 10 -4.81 9.79 -5.54
CA TRP A 10 -4.87 11.03 -6.32
C TRP A 10 -5.17 10.81 -7.80
N ARG A 11 -4.87 9.61 -8.33
CA ARG A 11 -5.09 9.23 -9.73
C ARG A 11 -5.71 7.83 -9.77
N PRO A 12 -7.03 7.68 -9.56
CA PRO A 12 -7.66 6.37 -9.36
C PRO A 12 -7.54 5.40 -10.55
N ASP A 13 -7.12 5.89 -11.70
CA ASP A 13 -6.76 5.13 -12.90
C ASP A 13 -5.36 4.47 -12.82
N GLU A 14 -4.55 4.86 -11.84
CA GLU A 14 -3.20 4.35 -11.62
C GLU A 14 -3.14 3.40 -10.43
N LEU A 15 -2.35 2.33 -10.59
CA LEU A 15 -1.99 1.44 -9.50
C LEU A 15 -0.62 1.82 -8.94
N ILE A 16 -0.50 1.79 -7.63
CA ILE A 16 0.75 1.97 -6.90
C ILE A 16 1.15 0.65 -6.27
N CYS A 17 2.46 0.42 -6.21
CA CYS A 17 3.03 -0.69 -5.46
C CYS A 17 3.82 -0.18 -4.27
N LYS A 18 3.49 -0.67 -3.08
CA LYS A 18 4.11 -0.24 -1.82
C LYS A 18 4.32 -1.44 -0.91
N ARG A 19 5.10 -1.26 0.14
CA ARG A 19 5.35 -2.27 1.15
C ARG A 19 4.62 -1.92 2.44
N ILE A 20 3.94 -2.90 3.05
CA ILE A 20 3.45 -2.77 4.42
C ILE A 20 4.65 -2.76 5.36
N THR A 21 4.87 -1.64 6.04
CA THR A 21 5.92 -1.50 7.06
C THR A 21 5.38 -1.49 8.48
N ALA A 22 4.08 -1.22 8.67
CA ALA A 22 3.40 -1.39 9.95
C ALA A 22 1.90 -1.70 9.74
N VAL A 23 1.27 -2.39 10.68
CA VAL A 23 -0.17 -2.72 10.69
C VAL A 23 -0.89 -2.19 11.92
N GLU A 24 -2.20 -2.36 11.99
CA GLU A 24 -3.02 -1.93 13.12
C GLU A 24 -2.42 -2.27 14.49
N GLY A 25 -2.44 -1.30 15.40
CA GLY A 25 -1.89 -1.45 16.76
C GLY A 25 -0.37 -1.33 16.85
N GLU A 26 0.37 -1.40 15.74
CA GLU A 26 1.80 -1.14 15.74
C GLU A 26 2.12 0.36 15.84
N LYS A 27 3.35 0.68 16.24
CA LYS A 27 3.80 2.07 16.33
C LYS A 27 4.16 2.60 14.95
N ILE A 28 3.87 3.88 14.71
CA ILE A 28 4.35 4.57 13.51
C ILE A 28 5.89 4.50 13.46
N PRO A 29 6.47 4.20 12.27
CA PRO A 29 7.91 4.18 12.06
C PRO A 29 8.61 5.44 12.57
N ALA A 30 9.82 5.25 13.10
CA ALA A 30 10.62 6.35 13.65
C ALA A 30 10.91 7.40 12.57
N GLY A 31 10.80 8.69 12.94
CA GLY A 31 10.97 9.82 12.02
C GLY A 31 9.69 10.29 11.33
N CYS A 32 8.57 9.57 11.46
CA CYS A 32 7.26 10.01 10.94
C CYS A 32 6.33 10.47 12.06
N ARG A 33 6.61 10.13 13.32
CA ARG A 33 5.71 10.38 14.46
C ARG A 33 5.33 11.85 14.63
N ASP A 34 6.27 12.76 14.42
CA ASP A 34 6.04 14.20 14.63
C ASP A 34 5.11 14.81 13.55
N LEU A 35 4.94 14.11 12.43
CA LEU A 35 4.07 14.52 11.32
C LEU A 35 2.61 14.04 11.52
N HIS A 36 2.37 13.12 12.44
CA HIS A 36 1.05 12.48 12.61
C HIS A 36 0.52 12.65 14.03
N LYS A 37 -0.80 12.85 14.13
CA LYS A 37 -1.49 13.06 15.41
C LYS A 37 -1.51 11.82 16.31
N THR A 38 -1.19 10.65 15.77
CA THR A 38 -1.20 9.37 16.48
C THR A 38 0.19 8.75 16.48
N SER A 39 0.55 8.05 17.55
CA SER A 39 1.80 7.29 17.63
C SER A 39 1.66 5.84 17.16
N VAL A 40 0.43 5.42 16.90
CA VAL A 40 0.03 4.04 16.55
C VAL A 40 -0.86 4.03 15.31
N ILE A 41 -0.81 2.92 14.58
CA ILE A 41 -1.65 2.67 13.42
C ILE A 41 -3.09 2.38 13.88
N PRO A 42 -4.10 3.10 13.37
CA PRO A 42 -5.50 2.85 13.72
C PRO A 42 -5.95 1.44 13.33
N ARG A 43 -7.04 0.98 13.97
CA ARG A 43 -7.68 -0.29 13.61
C ARG A 43 -8.12 -0.29 12.14
N GLY A 44 -7.92 -1.40 11.45
CA GLY A 44 -8.26 -1.54 10.03
C GLY A 44 -7.41 -0.65 9.11
N HIS A 45 -6.22 -0.23 9.55
CA HIS A 45 -5.29 0.55 8.74
C HIS A 45 -3.94 -0.13 8.64
N VAL A 46 -3.19 0.25 7.61
CA VAL A 46 -1.81 -0.19 7.35
C VAL A 46 -0.95 1.01 6.99
N TRP A 47 0.33 0.91 7.32
CA TRP A 47 1.35 1.86 6.92
C TRP A 47 2.09 1.34 5.70
N LEU A 48 2.06 2.14 4.62
CA LEU A 48 2.66 1.79 3.34
C LEU A 48 3.85 2.70 3.06
N GLU A 49 4.99 2.11 2.73
CA GLU A 49 6.16 2.86 2.27
C GLU A 49 6.65 2.31 0.93
N GLY A 50 7.05 3.21 0.03
CA GLY A 50 7.75 2.83 -1.19
C GLY A 50 9.23 2.59 -0.92
N ASP A 51 9.81 1.64 -1.66
CA ASP A 51 11.24 1.33 -1.59
C ASP A 51 12.11 2.49 -2.15
N ASN A 52 11.55 3.38 -2.99
CA ASN A 52 12.21 4.59 -3.48
C ASN A 52 11.86 5.84 -2.66
N ARG A 53 12.50 5.98 -1.50
CA ARG A 53 12.22 7.02 -0.49
C ARG A 53 12.23 8.47 -0.99
N LEU A 54 13.00 8.78 -2.04
CA LEU A 54 13.16 10.16 -2.54
C LEU A 54 12.05 10.59 -3.52
N SER A 55 11.30 9.64 -4.07
CA SER A 55 10.30 9.90 -5.11
C SER A 55 8.94 9.27 -4.80
N SER A 56 8.82 8.60 -3.65
CA SER A 56 7.59 7.93 -3.24
C SER A 56 6.71 8.87 -2.42
N TYR A 57 5.52 9.17 -2.93
CA TYR A 57 4.43 9.69 -2.11
C TYR A 57 3.79 8.51 -1.38
N ASP A 58 3.85 8.48 -0.04
CA ASP A 58 3.35 7.37 0.76
C ASP A 58 2.98 7.75 2.21
N SER A 59 2.81 6.77 3.10
CA SER A 59 2.30 7.03 4.46
C SER A 59 3.13 8.02 5.26
N ARG A 60 4.40 8.23 4.91
CA ARG A 60 5.25 9.27 5.52
C ARG A 60 4.75 10.69 5.25
N ASP A 61 4.04 10.89 4.15
CA ASP A 61 3.54 12.21 3.73
C ASP A 61 2.11 12.47 4.20
N HIS A 62 1.25 11.46 4.14
CA HIS A 62 -0.21 11.63 4.32
C HIS A 62 -0.83 10.65 5.33
N GLY A 63 -0.04 9.77 5.96
CA GLY A 63 -0.47 8.86 7.01
C GLY A 63 -0.92 7.47 6.55
N SER A 64 -1.50 6.70 7.48
CA SER A 64 -1.91 5.30 7.24
C SER A 64 -3.09 5.19 6.27
N TYR A 65 -3.14 4.08 5.53
CA TYR A 65 -4.24 3.75 4.61
C TYR A 65 -5.26 2.81 5.26
N PRO A 66 -6.56 2.96 4.99
CA PRO A 66 -7.54 1.95 5.36
C PRO A 66 -7.27 0.67 4.57
N SER A 67 -7.30 -0.45 5.29
CA SER A 67 -7.06 -1.78 4.74
C SER A 67 -8.22 -2.70 5.09
N SER A 68 -8.86 -3.19 4.04
CA SER A 68 -9.89 -4.22 4.10
C SER A 68 -9.32 -5.50 3.50
N LEU A 69 -8.18 -5.96 4.01
CA LEU A 69 -7.56 -7.23 3.60
C LEU A 69 -8.59 -8.37 3.68
N GLY A 70 -9.19 -8.74 2.54
CA GLY A 70 -10.21 -9.79 2.42
C GLY A 70 -11.60 -9.34 1.94
N THR A 71 -11.92 -8.05 1.95
CA THR A 71 -13.16 -7.51 1.36
C THR A 71 -12.87 -6.92 -0.01
N GLY A 72 -13.78 -7.12 -0.98
CA GLY A 72 -13.61 -6.69 -2.38
C GLY A 72 -13.40 -5.18 -2.57
N GLU A 73 -13.67 -4.38 -1.54
CA GLU A 73 -13.68 -2.91 -1.56
C GLU A 73 -12.38 -2.27 -1.02
N SER A 74 -11.36 -3.07 -0.70
CA SER A 74 -10.12 -2.52 -0.15
C SER A 74 -9.33 -1.71 -1.17
N LEU A 75 -8.90 -0.51 -0.75
CA LEU A 75 -7.92 0.30 -1.46
C LEU A 75 -6.53 -0.36 -1.50
N VAL A 76 -6.24 -1.26 -0.56
CA VAL A 76 -4.95 -1.96 -0.42
C VAL A 76 -5.16 -3.46 -0.55
N GLN A 77 -4.54 -4.10 -1.54
CA GLN A 77 -4.63 -5.53 -1.76
C GLN A 77 -3.23 -6.16 -1.69
N GLY A 78 -3.08 -7.23 -0.89
CA GLY A 78 -1.85 -8.02 -0.84
C GLY A 78 -1.45 -8.52 -2.21
N LEU A 79 -0.17 -8.48 -2.57
CA LEU A 79 0.30 -8.88 -3.90
C LEU A 79 -0.10 -10.33 -4.26
N SER A 80 -0.15 -11.23 -3.28
CA SER A 80 -0.65 -12.61 -3.45
C SER A 80 -2.14 -12.63 -3.84
N VAL A 81 -2.98 -11.91 -3.11
CA VAL A 81 -4.43 -11.77 -3.38
C VAL A 81 -4.66 -11.04 -4.70
N PHE A 82 -3.84 -10.02 -5.00
CA PHE A 82 -3.89 -9.30 -6.25
C PHE A 82 -3.51 -10.21 -7.40
N ARG A 83 -2.47 -11.05 -7.28
CA ARG A 83 -2.06 -12.00 -8.34
C ARG A 83 -3.20 -12.94 -8.73
N GLU A 84 -3.91 -13.50 -7.76
CA GLU A 84 -5.07 -14.36 -8.03
C GLU A 84 -6.23 -13.63 -8.73
N ARG A 85 -6.40 -12.32 -8.47
CA ARG A 85 -7.40 -11.47 -9.16
C ARG A 85 -6.91 -10.99 -10.52
N ALA A 86 -5.64 -10.66 -10.61
CA ALA A 86 -4.89 -10.23 -11.78
C ALA A 86 -4.86 -11.32 -12.85
N ASP A 87 -4.72 -12.59 -12.45
CA ASP A 87 -4.81 -13.73 -13.36
C ASP A 87 -6.20 -13.83 -14.04
N LYS A 88 -7.23 -13.18 -13.46
CA LYS A 88 -8.58 -13.05 -14.03
C LYS A 88 -8.83 -11.71 -14.73
N MET A 89 -7.93 -10.72 -14.60
CA MET A 89 -7.99 -9.45 -15.33
C MET A 89 -7.32 -9.62 -16.70
N THR A 90 -7.97 -9.10 -17.74
CA THR A 90 -7.53 -9.24 -19.13
C THR A 90 -6.25 -8.48 -19.48
N GLU A 91 -5.81 -7.53 -18.63
CA GLU A 91 -4.63 -6.69 -18.89
C GLU A 91 -3.35 -7.18 -18.19
N LYS A 92 -2.76 -8.25 -18.74
CA LYS A 92 -1.46 -8.81 -18.31
C LYS A 92 -0.32 -7.79 -18.27
N SER A 93 -0.39 -6.71 -19.05
CA SER A 93 0.61 -5.64 -19.14
C SER A 93 0.79 -4.88 -17.82
N LEU A 94 -0.31 -4.52 -17.16
CA LEU A 94 -0.29 -3.69 -15.96
C LEU A 94 0.28 -4.46 -14.77
N ILE A 95 -0.09 -5.73 -14.66
CA ILE A 95 0.39 -6.67 -13.64
C ILE A 95 1.90 -6.92 -13.81
N HIS A 96 2.37 -7.08 -15.05
CA HIS A 96 3.79 -7.25 -15.33
C HIS A 96 4.60 -5.99 -14.99
N GLN A 97 4.08 -4.79 -15.29
CA GLN A 97 4.71 -3.52 -14.90
C GLN A 97 4.78 -3.36 -13.38
N ILE A 98 3.72 -3.71 -12.65
CA ILE A 98 3.69 -3.64 -11.19
C ILE A 98 4.69 -4.63 -10.58
N ILE A 99 4.74 -5.87 -11.04
CA ILE A 99 5.70 -6.88 -10.56
C ILE A 99 7.14 -6.44 -10.85
N CYS A 100 7.42 -5.94 -12.06
CA CYS A 100 8.75 -5.45 -12.43
C CYS A 100 9.17 -4.18 -11.71
N SER A 101 8.25 -3.40 -11.13
CA SER A 101 8.59 -2.23 -10.31
C SER A 101 8.96 -2.58 -8.86
N VAL A 102 8.78 -3.84 -8.46
CA VAL A 102 9.04 -4.38 -7.11
C VAL A 102 10.36 -5.17 -7.04
N PHE A 103 10.88 -5.63 -8.18
CA PHE A 103 12.11 -6.43 -8.29
C PHE A 103 13.21 -5.72 -9.06
#